data_AF-A0AA97D048-F1
#
_entry.id   AF-A0AA97D048-F1
#
_cell.length_a   1.000
_cell.length_b   1.000
_cell.length_c   1.000
_cell.angle_alpha   90.00
_cell.angle_beta   90.00
_cell.angle_gamma   90.00
#
_symmetry.space_group_name_H-M   'P 1'
#
loop_
_entity.id
_entity.type
_entity.pdbx_description
1 polymer ?
#
loop_
_entity_poly.entity_id
_entity_poly.type
_entity_poly.pdbx_seq_one_letter_code
_entity_poly.pdbx_strand_id
1 'polypeptide(L)'
;MQKIEHFHFIFNAITSQRSSGHIVTTYSKNAVLLSNAKDANVANKVIKELLESLAKKLPHYEEFEVKFMELMFTKSRSKDRNVIKYCLSRLMPDTSACLDINYDSLTIEHLISQSDNNRDIEEIGSIGNLLLVDQITNSEILKNKAITEKLNHLKAENYPLEQSFIPESFSGTSEDIEQRAKNIARHLFQKSQI
;
A
#
# COMPACT_ATOMS: atom_id res chain seq x y z
N MET A 1 6.95 -9.90 13.22
CA MET A 1 7.61 -9.06 12.21
C MET A 1 6.66 -8.04 11.57
N GLN A 2 5.45 -8.44 11.15
CA GLN A 2 4.48 -7.56 10.48
C GLN A 2 4.20 -6.22 11.20
N LYS A 3 4.15 -6.18 12.54
CA LYS A 3 3.93 -4.93 13.31
C LYS A 3 5.06 -3.91 13.18
N ILE A 4 6.31 -4.38 13.09
CA ILE A 4 7.49 -3.50 12.94
C ILE A 4 7.60 -2.99 11.49
N GLU A 5 7.38 -3.88 10.53
CA GLU A 5 7.27 -3.53 9.10
C GLU A 5 6.21 -2.44 8.90
N HIS A 6 5.04 -2.65 9.48
CA HIS A 6 3.96 -1.69 9.40
C HIS A 6 4.32 -0.31 10.00
N PHE A 7 4.95 -0.30 11.18
CA PHE A 7 5.43 0.94 11.77
C PHE A 7 6.30 1.72 10.78
N HIS A 8 7.27 1.05 10.14
CA HIS A 8 8.14 1.70 9.17
C HIS A 8 7.43 2.08 7.87
N PHE A 9 6.42 1.33 7.44
CA PHE A 9 5.57 1.71 6.31
C PHE A 9 4.86 3.04 6.58
N ILE A 10 4.12 3.16 7.68
CA ILE A 10 3.44 4.42 8.01
C ILE A 10 4.45 5.53 8.27
N PHE A 11 5.39 5.31 9.20
CA PHE A 11 6.25 6.33 9.76
C PHE A 11 7.31 6.82 8.76
N ASN A 12 7.99 5.91 8.06
CA ASN A 12 9.03 6.28 7.12
C ASN A 12 8.49 6.40 5.69
N ALA A 13 7.77 5.39 5.18
CA ALA A 13 7.47 5.31 3.75
C ALA A 13 6.34 6.25 3.32
N ILE A 14 5.30 6.43 4.14
CA ILE A 14 4.18 7.34 3.85
C ILE A 14 4.43 8.73 4.40
N THR A 15 4.63 8.88 5.71
CA THR A 15 4.75 10.22 6.33
C THR A 15 6.15 10.81 6.26
N SER A 16 7.13 10.09 5.70
CA SER A 16 8.51 10.56 5.51
C SER A 16 9.17 11.05 6.82
N GLN A 17 8.71 10.57 7.97
CA GLN A 17 9.29 10.92 9.26
C GLN A 17 10.66 10.25 9.37
N ARG A 18 11.64 11.00 9.87
CA ARG A 18 13.01 10.50 9.98
C ARG A 18 13.10 9.54 11.15
N SER A 19 13.71 8.38 10.91
CA SER A 19 14.17 7.48 11.96
C SER A 19 15.22 8.21 12.81
N SER A 20 14.75 8.85 13.88
CA SER A 20 15.58 9.67 14.76
C SER A 20 16.47 8.81 15.65
N GLY A 21 17.44 9.44 16.32
CA GLY A 21 18.30 8.75 17.30
C GLY A 21 17.50 8.02 18.40
N HIS A 22 16.29 8.48 18.69
CA HIS A 22 15.39 7.82 19.64
C HIS A 22 14.91 6.45 19.17
N ILE A 23 14.56 6.30 17.88
CA ILE A 23 14.12 5.01 17.31
C ILE A 23 15.28 4.03 17.30
N VAL A 24 16.47 4.47 16.87
CA VAL A 24 17.70 3.65 16.89
C VAL A 24 18.02 3.19 18.31
N THR A 25 18.01 4.12 19.28
CA THR A 25 18.27 3.79 20.70
C THR A 25 17.24 2.80 21.25
N THR A 26 15.97 2.94 20.85
CA THR A 26 14.89 2.02 21.25
C THR A 26 15.15 0.61 20.74
N TYR A 27 15.53 0.45 19.46
CA TYR A 27 15.89 -0.85 18.92
C TYR A 27 17.12 -1.45 19.60
N SER A 28 18.21 -0.68 19.73
CA SER A 28 19.45 -1.15 20.36
C SER A 28 19.22 -1.61 21.80
N LYS A 29 18.49 -0.83 22.60
CA LYS A 29 18.15 -1.18 23.98
C LYS A 29 17.36 -2.49 24.04
N ASN A 30 16.30 -2.60 23.24
CA ASN A 30 15.45 -3.80 23.25
C ASN A 30 16.18 -5.03 22.68
N ALA A 31 17.10 -4.87 21.73
CA ALA A 31 17.92 -5.98 21.23
C ALA A 31 18.82 -6.56 22.32
N VAL A 32 19.47 -5.72 23.12
CA VAL A 32 20.30 -6.15 24.27
C VAL A 32 19.45 -6.80 25.36
N LEU A 33 18.25 -6.27 25.63
CA LEU A 33 17.34 -6.89 26.60
C LEU A 33 16.86 -8.25 26.12
N LEU A 34 16.55 -8.38 24.83
CA LEU A 34 16.09 -9.61 24.22
C LEU A 34 17.20 -10.67 24.20
N SER A 35 18.45 -10.29 23.90
CA SER A 35 19.59 -11.23 23.92
C SER A 35 19.90 -11.77 25.32
N ASN A 36 19.53 -11.03 26.37
CA ASN A 36 19.74 -11.42 27.76
C ASN A 36 18.48 -12.07 28.40
N ALA A 37 17.40 -12.25 27.62
CA ALA A 37 16.18 -12.87 28.13
C ALA A 37 16.42 -14.34 28.47
N LYS A 38 16.08 -14.73 29.70
CA LYS A 38 16.32 -16.09 30.22
C LYS A 38 15.21 -17.08 29.86
N ASP A 39 14.05 -16.56 29.48
CA ASP A 39 12.87 -17.35 29.14
C ASP A 39 11.95 -16.58 28.19
N ALA A 40 10.94 -17.29 27.66
CA ALA A 40 9.99 -16.75 26.71
C ALA A 40 9.10 -15.62 27.29
N ASN A 41 8.83 -15.62 28.59
CA ASN A 41 8.00 -14.58 29.22
C ASN A 41 8.74 -13.25 29.25
N VAL A 42 10.02 -13.27 29.63
CA VAL A 42 10.89 -12.10 29.61
C VAL A 42 11.04 -11.58 28.17
N ALA A 43 11.28 -12.46 27.20
CA ALA A 43 11.38 -12.09 25.79
C ALA A 43 10.10 -11.42 25.27
N ASN A 44 8.93 -12.00 25.56
CA ASN A 44 7.63 -11.44 25.16
C ASN A 44 7.38 -10.07 25.79
N LYS A 45 7.79 -9.86 27.05
CA LYS A 45 7.70 -8.55 27.70
C LYS A 45 8.53 -7.50 26.97
N VAL A 46 9.78 -7.81 26.62
CA VAL A 46 10.66 -6.90 25.86
C VAL A 46 10.06 -6.57 24.49
N ILE A 47 9.53 -7.57 23.78
CA ILE A 47 8.87 -7.35 22.48
C ILE A 47 7.65 -6.44 22.64
N LYS A 48 6.82 -6.66 23.67
CA LYS A 48 5.64 -5.82 23.95
C LYS A 48 6.04 -4.37 24.22
N GLU A 49 7.03 -4.14 25.07
CA GLU A 49 7.54 -2.80 25.38
C GLU A 49 8.10 -2.08 24.14
N LEU A 50 8.82 -2.80 23.28
CA LEU A 50 9.28 -2.27 21.99
C LEU A 50 8.09 -1.83 21.13
N LEU A 51 7.09 -2.70 20.94
CA LEU A 51 5.92 -2.42 20.12
C LEU A 51 5.11 -1.23 20.66
N GLU A 52 4.91 -1.14 21.97
CA GLU A 52 4.25 0.00 22.61
C GLU A 52 5.03 1.31 22.40
N SER A 53 6.37 1.26 22.46
CA SER A 53 7.21 2.43 22.22
C SER A 53 7.12 2.91 20.77
N LEU A 54 7.04 1.99 19.80
CA LEU A 54 6.88 2.31 18.38
C LEU A 54 5.46 2.83 18.09
N ALA A 55 4.43 2.21 18.66
CA ALA A 55 3.03 2.62 18.49
C ALA A 55 2.80 4.06 18.94
N LYS A 56 3.43 4.51 20.04
CA LYS A 56 3.39 5.90 20.52
C LYS A 56 4.00 6.93 19.57
N LYS A 57 4.74 6.48 18.56
CA LYS A 57 5.38 7.35 17.55
C LYS A 57 4.62 7.35 16.23
N LEU A 58 3.59 6.52 16.07
CA LEU A 58 2.80 6.53 14.85
C LEU A 58 2.07 7.88 14.70
N PRO A 59 2.01 8.43 13.49
CA PRO A 59 1.17 9.57 13.18
C PRO A 59 -0.31 9.22 13.35
N HIS A 60 -1.14 10.26 13.52
CA HIS A 60 -2.59 10.10 13.48
C HIS A 60 -3.07 9.75 12.07
N TYR A 61 -4.28 9.18 11.96
CA TYR A 61 -4.83 8.76 10.68
C TYR A 61 -4.93 9.93 9.69
N GLU A 62 -5.30 11.12 10.18
CA GLU A 62 -5.48 12.32 9.35
C GLU A 62 -4.15 12.76 8.71
N GLU A 63 -3.04 12.70 9.45
CA GLU A 63 -1.70 12.99 8.90
C GLU A 63 -1.28 11.93 7.87
N PHE A 64 -1.53 10.66 8.18
CA PHE A 64 -1.26 9.56 7.27
C PHE A 64 -2.08 9.69 5.98
N GLU A 65 -3.39 9.94 6.08
CA GLU A 65 -4.29 10.04 4.94
C GLU A 65 -3.86 11.17 4.01
N VAL A 66 -3.57 12.36 4.54
CA VAL A 66 -3.07 13.49 3.73
C VAL A 66 -1.83 13.08 2.92
N LYS A 67 -0.85 12.44 3.57
CA LYS A 67 0.39 11.99 2.91
C LYS A 67 0.16 10.83 1.94
N PHE A 68 -0.77 9.95 2.26
CA PHE A 68 -1.13 8.81 1.42
C PHE A 68 -1.81 9.27 0.12
N MET A 69 -2.69 10.27 0.21
CA MET A 69 -3.39 10.83 -0.96
C MET A 69 -2.43 11.56 -1.92
N GLU A 70 -1.23 11.96 -1.46
CA GLU A 70 -0.17 12.53 -2.30
C GLU A 70 0.58 11.46 -3.15
N LEU A 71 0.39 10.16 -2.87
CA LEU A 71 1.09 9.09 -3.60
C LEU A 71 0.69 9.09 -5.07
N MET A 72 1.69 9.20 -5.94
CA MET A 72 1.44 9.22 -7.37
C MET A 72 2.45 8.43 -8.22
N PHE A 73 1.96 7.85 -9.30
CA PHE A 73 2.78 7.16 -10.29
C PHE A 73 2.37 7.50 -11.73
N THR A 74 3.30 8.09 -12.46
CA THR A 74 3.19 8.37 -13.90
C THR A 74 4.55 8.14 -14.56
N LYS A 75 4.61 8.11 -15.90
CA LYS A 75 5.90 8.04 -16.63
C LYS A 75 6.90 9.13 -16.21
N SER A 76 6.43 10.33 -15.84
CA SER A 76 7.31 11.45 -15.44
C SER A 76 7.53 11.53 -13.92
N ARG A 77 6.66 10.93 -13.11
CA ARG A 77 6.75 10.91 -11.64
C ARG A 77 6.68 9.47 -11.14
N SER A 78 7.83 8.87 -10.88
CA SER A 78 7.95 7.45 -10.50
C SER A 78 8.57 7.21 -9.12
N LYS A 79 8.81 8.27 -8.34
CA LYS A 79 9.48 8.19 -7.03
C LYS A 79 8.74 7.26 -6.07
N ASP A 80 7.41 7.29 -6.09
CA ASP A 80 6.58 6.54 -5.15
C ASP A 80 6.25 5.13 -5.64
N ARG A 81 6.81 4.70 -6.78
CA ARG A 81 6.52 3.40 -7.42
C ARG A 81 6.57 2.24 -6.43
N ASN A 82 7.64 2.13 -5.64
CA ASN A 82 7.82 0.99 -4.74
C ASN A 82 6.83 1.04 -3.56
N VAL A 83 6.54 2.23 -3.05
CA VAL A 83 5.55 2.43 -1.99
C VAL A 83 4.16 2.09 -2.50
N ILE A 84 3.80 2.54 -3.70
CA ILE A 84 2.52 2.23 -4.34
C ILE A 84 2.39 0.72 -4.62
N LYS A 85 3.44 0.08 -5.16
CA LYS A 85 3.44 -1.39 -5.34
C LYS A 85 3.20 -2.09 -4.01
N TYR A 86 3.85 -1.64 -2.93
CA TYR A 86 3.61 -2.18 -1.60
C TYR A 86 2.16 -1.95 -1.14
N CYS A 87 1.62 -0.74 -1.26
CA CYS A 87 0.22 -0.45 -0.87
C CYS A 87 -0.77 -1.35 -1.60
N LEU A 88 -0.62 -1.50 -2.92
CA LEU A 88 -1.53 -2.27 -3.75
C LEU A 88 -1.38 -3.78 -3.55
N SER A 89 -0.17 -4.29 -3.26
CA SER A 89 0.01 -5.71 -2.97
C SER A 89 -0.70 -6.14 -1.68
N ARG A 90 -0.80 -5.23 -0.70
CA ARG A 90 -1.53 -5.48 0.57
C ARG A 90 -3.05 -5.54 0.42
N LEU A 91 -3.59 -5.13 -0.73
CA LEU A 91 -5.00 -5.28 -1.10
C LEU A 91 -5.30 -6.65 -1.73
N MET A 92 -4.28 -7.31 -2.27
CA MET A 92 -4.46 -8.63 -2.86
C MET A 92 -4.79 -9.64 -1.75
N PRO A 93 -5.72 -10.57 -2.00
CA PRO A 93 -5.94 -11.67 -1.08
C PRO A 93 -4.64 -12.47 -0.94
N ASP A 94 -4.35 -12.91 0.28
CA ASP A 94 -3.30 -13.90 0.52
C ASP A 94 -3.76 -15.19 -0.18
N THR A 95 -3.31 -15.41 -1.42
CA THR A 95 -3.63 -16.63 -2.16
C THR A 95 -3.05 -17.79 -1.39
N SER A 96 -3.96 -18.49 -0.72
CA SER A 96 -3.64 -19.50 0.26
C SER A 96 -3.00 -20.70 -0.46
N ALA A 97 -1.84 -21.13 0.04
CA ALA A 97 -1.37 -22.51 0.06
C ALA A 97 -0.57 -23.14 -1.10
N CYS A 98 -0.20 -22.48 -2.20
CA CYS A 98 0.76 -23.12 -3.14
C CYS A 98 1.52 -22.22 -4.14
N LEU A 99 1.14 -20.97 -4.33
CA LEU A 99 1.78 -20.08 -5.29
C LEU A 99 2.10 -18.76 -4.60
N ASP A 100 3.39 -18.53 -4.34
CA ASP A 100 3.88 -17.19 -4.03
C ASP A 100 3.64 -16.32 -5.27
N ILE A 101 2.66 -15.42 -5.19
CA ILE A 101 2.54 -14.37 -6.20
C ILE A 101 3.84 -13.59 -6.15
N ASN A 102 4.61 -13.66 -7.23
CA ASN A 102 5.84 -12.87 -7.35
C ASN A 102 5.44 -11.40 -7.57
N TYR A 103 5.21 -10.67 -6.48
CA TYR A 103 4.86 -9.26 -6.50
C TYR A 103 5.92 -8.39 -7.22
N ASP A 104 7.17 -8.85 -7.32
CA ASP A 104 8.20 -8.14 -8.08
C ASP A 104 7.93 -8.15 -9.58
N SER A 105 7.32 -9.22 -10.10
CA SER A 105 6.90 -9.32 -11.50
C SER A 105 5.64 -8.52 -11.86
N LEU A 106 4.88 -8.06 -10.86
CA LEU A 106 3.70 -7.23 -11.11
C LEU A 106 4.08 -5.81 -11.53
N THR A 107 3.26 -5.25 -12.39
CA THR A 107 3.37 -3.88 -12.93
C THR A 107 2.21 -3.03 -12.42
N ILE A 108 2.42 -1.71 -12.39
CA ILE A 108 1.35 -0.77 -12.03
C ILE A 108 0.55 -0.46 -13.31
N GLU A 109 -0.74 -0.75 -13.27
CA GLU A 109 -1.70 -0.41 -14.32
C GLU A 109 -2.54 0.81 -13.93
N HIS A 110 -2.85 1.64 -14.92
CA HIS A 110 -3.73 2.80 -14.79
C HIS A 110 -5.14 2.46 -15.29
N LEU A 111 -6.14 2.50 -14.41
CA LEU A 111 -7.55 2.26 -14.78
C LEU A 111 -8.03 3.25 -15.85
N ILE A 112 -7.81 4.54 -15.61
CA ILE A 112 -7.87 5.59 -16.61
C ILE A 112 -6.48 5.77 -17.22
N SER A 113 -6.36 5.48 -18.51
CA SER A 113 -5.08 5.47 -19.23
C SER A 113 -4.35 6.80 -19.13
N GLN A 114 -3.04 6.75 -18.93
CA GLN A 114 -2.18 7.94 -18.98
C GLN A 114 -2.19 8.64 -20.37
N SER A 115 -2.62 7.95 -21.42
CA SER A 115 -2.79 8.56 -22.75
C SER A 115 -4.05 9.43 -22.89
N ASP A 116 -4.91 9.48 -21.87
CA ASP A 116 -6.10 10.33 -21.88
C ASP A 116 -5.72 11.78 -21.57
N ASN A 117 -5.68 12.61 -22.62
CA ASN A 117 -5.30 14.02 -22.50
C ASN A 117 -6.41 14.92 -21.92
N ASN A 118 -7.61 14.37 -21.67
CA ASN A 118 -8.73 15.14 -21.10
C ASN A 118 -8.74 15.11 -19.56
N ARG A 119 -7.77 14.43 -18.96
CA ARG A 119 -7.69 14.22 -17.51
C ARG A 119 -6.47 14.91 -16.93
N ASP A 120 -6.61 15.33 -15.68
CA ASP A 120 -5.49 15.90 -14.95
C ASP A 120 -4.44 14.82 -14.64
N ILE A 121 -3.16 15.18 -14.74
CA ILE A 121 -2.05 14.26 -14.50
C ILE A 121 -2.01 13.82 -13.03
N GLU A 122 -2.49 14.65 -12.12
CA GLU A 122 -2.71 14.33 -10.71
C GLU A 122 -3.78 13.24 -10.52
N GLU A 123 -4.91 13.30 -11.24
CA GLU A 123 -5.95 12.25 -11.21
C GLU A 123 -5.44 10.93 -11.80
N ILE A 124 -4.77 11.02 -12.95
CA ILE A 124 -4.18 9.86 -13.62
C ILE A 124 -3.16 9.20 -12.71
N GLY A 125 -2.30 9.98 -12.05
CA GLY A 125 -1.22 9.48 -11.22
C GLY A 125 -1.68 8.96 -9.85
N SER A 126 -2.86 9.36 -9.37
CA SER A 126 -3.37 9.02 -8.04
C SER A 126 -3.42 7.52 -7.81
N ILE A 127 -3.01 7.06 -6.63
CA ILE A 127 -3.12 5.65 -6.21
C ILE A 127 -4.54 5.07 -6.35
N GLY A 128 -5.57 5.93 -6.25
CA GLY A 128 -6.97 5.56 -6.51
C GLY A 128 -7.26 5.13 -7.95
N ASN A 129 -6.40 5.51 -8.90
CA ASN A 129 -6.46 5.09 -10.30
C ASN A 129 -5.56 3.88 -10.61
N LEU A 130 -4.81 3.36 -9.63
CA LEU A 130 -3.76 2.36 -9.85
C LEU A 130 -4.14 0.96 -9.37
N LEU A 131 -3.67 -0.04 -10.10
CA LEU A 131 -3.78 -1.47 -9.78
C LEU A 131 -2.47 -2.21 -10.03
N LEU A 132 -2.34 -3.42 -9.48
CA LEU A 132 -1.25 -4.33 -9.82
C LEU A 132 -1.76 -5.44 -10.72
N VAL A 133 -1.12 -5.61 -11.87
CA VAL A 133 -1.39 -6.71 -12.81
C VAL A 133 -0.07 -7.21 -13.38
N ASP A 134 -0.06 -8.40 -13.97
CA ASP A 134 1.12 -8.89 -14.67
C ASP A 134 1.42 -8.06 -15.93
N GLN A 135 2.63 -8.21 -16.47
CA GLN A 135 3.11 -7.42 -17.60
C GLN A 135 2.28 -7.65 -18.88
N ILE A 136 1.80 -8.87 -19.13
CA ILE A 136 1.01 -9.21 -20.32
C ILE A 136 -0.36 -8.53 -20.21
N THR A 137 -1.03 -8.66 -19.07
CA THR A 137 -2.31 -8.00 -18.82
C THR A 137 -2.21 -6.49 -18.99
N ASN A 138 -1.18 -5.85 -18.44
CA ASN A 138 -0.95 -4.41 -18.61
C ASN A 138 -0.69 -4.03 -20.08
N SER A 139 0.34 -4.65 -20.68
CA SER A 139 0.93 -4.17 -21.94
C SER A 139 0.23 -4.68 -23.19
N GLU A 140 -0.50 -5.79 -23.10
CA GLU A 140 -1.09 -6.48 -24.25
C GLU A 140 -2.62 -6.42 -24.22
N ILE A 141 -3.23 -6.64 -23.05
CA ILE A 141 -4.68 -6.80 -22.89
C ILE A 141 -5.36 -5.47 -22.58
N LEU A 142 -4.99 -4.80 -21.48
CA LEU A 142 -5.68 -3.61 -20.97
C LEU A 142 -5.27 -2.33 -21.71
N LYS A 143 -3.97 -2.09 -21.91
CA LYS A 143 -3.42 -0.96 -22.68
C LYS A 143 -4.15 0.37 -22.39
N ASN A 144 -4.63 1.04 -23.44
CA ASN A 144 -5.38 2.29 -23.42
C ASN A 144 -6.89 2.07 -23.62
N LYS A 145 -7.40 0.87 -23.35
CA LYS A 145 -8.85 0.59 -23.42
C LYS A 145 -9.64 1.51 -22.50
N ALA A 146 -10.91 1.70 -22.82
CA ALA A 146 -11.83 2.39 -21.93
C ALA A 146 -11.97 1.63 -20.61
N ILE A 147 -12.22 2.36 -19.52
CA ILE A 147 -12.31 1.76 -18.18
C ILE A 147 -13.32 0.61 -18.10
N THR A 148 -14.49 0.75 -18.74
CA THR A 148 -15.52 -0.28 -18.76
C THR A 148 -15.00 -1.58 -19.38
N GLU A 149 -14.22 -1.49 -20.46
CA GLU A 149 -13.59 -2.67 -21.07
C GLU A 149 -12.54 -3.28 -20.14
N LYS A 150 -11.71 -2.44 -19.49
CA LYS A 150 -10.70 -2.92 -18.55
C LYS A 150 -11.32 -3.67 -17.38
N LEU A 151 -12.36 -3.10 -16.76
CA LEU A 151 -13.07 -3.72 -15.65
C LEU A 151 -13.75 -5.04 -16.06
N ASN A 152 -14.33 -5.11 -17.26
CA ASN A 152 -14.90 -6.35 -17.79
C ASN A 152 -13.84 -7.44 -17.96
N HIS A 153 -12.66 -7.10 -18.51
CA HIS A 153 -11.54 -8.05 -18.62
C HIS A 153 -11.05 -8.51 -17.26
N LEU A 154 -10.82 -7.58 -16.32
CA LEU A 154 -10.40 -7.91 -14.96
C LEU A 154 -11.42 -8.82 -14.25
N LYS A 155 -12.72 -8.55 -14.42
CA LYS A 155 -13.79 -9.39 -13.87
C LYS A 155 -13.79 -10.79 -14.49
N ALA A 156 -13.58 -10.90 -15.80
CA ALA A 156 -13.51 -12.19 -16.50
C ALA A 156 -12.32 -13.05 -16.03
N GLU A 157 -11.19 -12.43 -15.69
CA GLU A 157 -9.99 -13.09 -15.16
C GLU A 157 -10.02 -13.30 -13.64
N ASN A 158 -11.18 -13.10 -12.98
CA ASN A 158 -11.36 -13.22 -11.53
C ASN A 158 -10.43 -12.32 -10.71
N TYR A 159 -10.09 -11.14 -11.23
CA TYR A 159 -9.34 -10.16 -10.47
C TYR A 159 -10.16 -9.69 -9.24
N PRO A 160 -9.54 -9.53 -8.05
CA PRO A 160 -10.23 -9.19 -6.81
C PRO A 160 -10.63 -7.70 -6.75
N LEU A 161 -11.61 -7.30 -7.57
CA LEU A 161 -12.08 -5.92 -7.71
C LEU A 161 -12.65 -5.37 -6.39
N GLU A 162 -13.47 -6.15 -5.70
CA GLU A 162 -14.08 -5.74 -4.43
C GLU A 162 -13.03 -5.50 -3.34
N GLN A 163 -12.06 -6.41 -3.20
CA GLN A 163 -10.94 -6.27 -2.25
C GLN A 163 -10.01 -5.11 -2.62
N SER A 164 -9.97 -4.76 -3.91
CA SER A 164 -9.27 -3.60 -4.43
C SER A 164 -10.07 -2.29 -4.35
N PHE A 165 -11.24 -2.30 -3.67
CA PHE A 165 -12.15 -1.16 -3.50
C PHE A 165 -12.67 -0.58 -4.83
N ILE A 166 -12.96 -1.43 -5.80
CA ILE A 166 -13.57 -1.07 -7.09
C ILE A 166 -14.99 -1.65 -7.12
N PRO A 167 -16.03 -0.86 -6.79
CA PRO A 167 -17.42 -1.29 -6.91
C PRO A 167 -17.85 -1.42 -8.39
N GLU A 168 -18.94 -2.13 -8.65
CA GLU A 168 -19.49 -2.25 -10.02
C GLU A 168 -19.89 -0.91 -10.63
N SER A 169 -20.21 0.09 -9.80
CA SER A 169 -20.52 1.46 -10.23
C SER A 169 -19.30 2.30 -10.55
N PHE A 170 -18.07 1.80 -10.35
CA PHE A 170 -16.85 2.56 -10.57
C PHE A 170 -16.73 2.94 -12.04
N SER A 171 -16.72 4.24 -12.32
CA SER A 171 -16.67 4.80 -13.66
C SER A 171 -15.40 5.60 -13.92
N GLY A 172 -14.53 5.73 -12.91
CA GLY A 172 -13.29 6.49 -12.98
C GLY A 172 -13.53 8.00 -13.02
N THR A 173 -14.60 8.47 -12.38
CA THR A 173 -14.73 9.89 -12.05
C THR A 173 -13.67 10.31 -11.03
N SER A 174 -13.47 11.61 -10.88
CA SER A 174 -12.55 12.15 -9.87
C SER A 174 -12.95 11.72 -8.45
N GLU A 175 -14.27 11.68 -8.20
CA GLU A 175 -14.84 11.20 -6.94
C GLU A 175 -14.58 9.70 -6.73
N ASP A 176 -14.75 8.87 -7.77
CA ASP A 176 -14.43 7.44 -7.72
C ASP A 176 -12.97 7.20 -7.33
N ILE A 177 -12.04 7.92 -7.99
CA ILE A 177 -10.59 7.82 -7.75
C ILE A 177 -10.25 8.27 -6.33
N GLU A 178 -10.77 9.43 -5.90
CA GLU A 178 -10.52 9.97 -4.56
C GLU A 178 -11.07 9.04 -3.46
N GLN A 179 -12.32 8.58 -3.61
CA GLN A 179 -12.97 7.72 -2.63
C GLN A 179 -12.27 6.35 -2.54
N ARG A 180 -11.84 5.79 -3.68
CA ARG A 180 -11.04 4.57 -3.70
C ARG A 180 -9.72 4.76 -2.96
N ALA A 181 -9.00 5.86 -3.21
CA ALA A 181 -7.75 6.15 -2.51
C ALA A 181 -7.94 6.26 -0.99
N LYS A 182 -9.00 6.94 -0.52
CA LYS A 182 -9.36 7.01 0.91
C LYS A 182 -9.70 5.65 1.50
N ASN A 183 -10.42 4.80 0.77
CA ASN A 183 -10.75 3.45 1.21
C ASN A 183 -9.48 2.58 1.38
N ILE A 184 -8.54 2.68 0.44
CA ILE A 184 -7.23 2.03 0.53
C ILE A 184 -6.47 2.56 1.76
N ALA A 185 -6.38 3.88 1.93
CA ALA A 185 -5.69 4.51 3.05
C ALA A 185 -6.24 4.00 4.39
N ARG A 186 -7.56 4.05 4.58
CA ARG A 186 -8.24 3.55 5.77
C ARG A 186 -7.95 2.07 6.01
N HIS A 187 -8.03 1.24 4.97
CA HIS A 187 -7.75 -0.19 5.09
C HIS A 187 -6.32 -0.48 5.55
N LEU A 188 -5.32 0.17 4.94
CA LEU A 188 -3.91 -0.06 5.25
C LEU A 188 -3.53 0.47 6.64
N PHE A 189 -4.16 1.55 7.08
CA PHE A 189 -3.98 2.07 8.44
C PHE A 189 -4.63 1.17 9.49
N GLN A 190 -5.84 0.64 9.22
CA GLN A 190 -6.61 -0.16 10.18
C GLN A 190 -6.14 -1.61 10.31
N LYS A 191 -5.75 -2.28 9.21
CA LYS A 191 -5.28 -3.70 9.19
C LYS A 191 -4.01 -3.93 10.01
N SER A 192 -3.56 -2.89 10.69
CA SER A 192 -2.19 -2.74 11.12
C SER A 192 -2.03 -2.04 12.47
N GLN A 193 -3.13 -1.84 13.21
CA GLN A 193 -3.03 -1.42 14.60
C GLN A 193 -2.19 -2.46 15.39
N ILE A 194 -1.13 -1.95 16.01
CA ILE A 194 -0.10 -2.68 16.77
C ILE A 194 -0.68 -3.18 18.09
#